data_AF-A0A6P4FKC2-F1
#
_entry.id   AF-A0A6P4FKC2-F1
#
_cell.length_a   1.000
_cell.length_b   1.000
_cell.length_c   1.000
_cell.angle_alpha   90.00
_cell.angle_beta   90.00
_cell.angle_gamma   90.00
#
_symmetry.space_group_name_H-M   'P 1'
#
loop_
_entity.id
_entity.type
_entity.pdbx_description
1 polymer ?
#
loop_
_entity_poly.entity_id
_entity_poly.type
_entity_poly.pdbx_seq_one_letter_code
_entity_poly.pdbx_strand_id
1 'polypeptide(L)'
;MCQLNPLRYCQAAVARAFAGITKAYQLVYCHPVLEHNARSKLATIYGHDKSMPNKETIEIFFPFDPYLLKMSSKYIKDNYMVYRSNDSEDYVDSSAGDHLTRKRKWSKKTNSL
;
A
#
# COMPACT_ATOMS: atom_id res chain seq x y z
N MET A 1 1.18 12.40 -22.59
CA MET A 1 1.45 11.55 -21.40
C MET A 1 2.57 10.58 -21.76
N CYS A 2 3.39 10.18 -20.77
CA CYS A 2 4.47 9.22 -21.03
C CYS A 2 3.89 7.87 -21.50
N GLN A 3 4.54 7.24 -22.48
CA GLN A 3 4.07 5.97 -23.07
C GLN A 3 4.14 4.80 -22.08
N LEU A 4 5.05 4.88 -21.10
CA LEU A 4 5.36 3.78 -20.19
C LEU A 4 4.46 3.72 -18.93
N ASN A 5 3.78 4.80 -18.56
CA ASN A 5 2.83 4.88 -17.43
C ASN A 5 3.21 4.03 -16.20
N PRO A 6 4.31 4.38 -15.49
CA PRO A 6 4.83 3.55 -14.40
C PRO A 6 3.82 3.34 -13.26
N LEU A 7 2.92 4.30 -13.03
CA LEU A 7 1.86 4.21 -12.02
C LEU A 7 0.89 3.04 -12.24
N ARG A 8 0.83 2.47 -13.45
CA ARG A 8 0.01 1.30 -13.76
C ARG A 8 0.58 -0.01 -13.21
N TYR A 9 1.91 -0.09 -13.06
CA TYR A 9 2.63 -1.30 -12.65
C TYR A 9 3.03 -1.29 -11.17
N CYS A 10 3.00 -0.12 -10.52
CA CYS A 10 3.22 0.01 -9.08
C CYS A 10 2.07 -0.61 -8.27
N GLN A 11 2.38 -1.09 -7.06
CA GLN A 11 1.36 -1.46 -6.10
C GLN A 11 0.45 -0.26 -5.79
N ALA A 12 -0.87 -0.48 -5.78
CA ALA A 12 -1.87 0.58 -5.63
C ALA A 12 -1.67 1.43 -4.36
N ALA A 13 -1.31 0.82 -3.23
CA ALA A 13 -1.04 1.53 -1.99
C ALA A 13 0.15 2.50 -2.12
N VAL A 14 1.25 2.05 -2.74
CA VAL A 14 2.45 2.87 -2.98
C VAL A 14 2.14 4.02 -3.95
N ALA A 15 1.45 3.73 -5.05
CA ALA A 15 1.10 4.73 -6.05
C ALA A 15 0.18 5.83 -5.48
N ARG A 16 -0.78 5.45 -4.62
CA ARG A 16 -1.65 6.40 -3.91
C ARG A 16 -0.87 7.25 -2.90
N ALA A 17 0.00 6.64 -2.09
CA ALA A 17 0.83 7.38 -1.15
C ALA A 17 1.74 8.39 -1.88
N PHE A 18 2.36 7.98 -2.98
CA PHE A 18 3.14 8.85 -3.85
C PHE A 18 2.32 10.03 -4.39
N ALA A 19 1.08 9.78 -4.85
CA ALA A 19 0.19 10.83 -5.33
C ALA A 19 -0.19 11.83 -4.22
N GLY A 20 -0.46 11.34 -3.01
CA GLY A 20 -0.76 12.20 -1.85
C GLY A 20 0.41 13.10 -1.49
N ILE A 21 1.62 12.53 -1.41
CA ILE A 21 2.84 13.30 -1.10
C ILE A 21 3.11 14.34 -2.19
N THR A 22 3.12 13.94 -3.46
CA THR A 22 3.42 14.86 -4.57
C THR A 22 2.38 15.98 -4.73
N LYS A 23 1.10 15.71 -4.42
CA LYS A 23 0.05 16.73 -4.33
C LYS A 23 0.33 17.71 -3.18
N ALA A 24 0.65 17.22 -1.99
CA ALA A 24 0.89 18.04 -0.80
C ALA A 24 2.06 19.03 -1.00
N TYR A 25 3.10 18.60 -1.72
CA TYR A 25 4.26 19.44 -2.06
C TYR A 25 4.13 20.14 -3.42
N GLN A 26 2.96 20.10 -4.07
CA GLN A 26 2.69 20.72 -5.37
C GLN A 26 3.69 20.34 -6.47
N LEU A 27 4.25 19.12 -6.42
CA LEU A 27 5.25 18.64 -7.38
C LEU A 27 4.59 18.14 -8.67
N VAL A 28 3.55 17.32 -8.53
CA VAL A 28 2.80 16.74 -9.65
C VAL A 28 1.43 16.26 -9.18
N TYR A 29 0.44 16.32 -10.08
CA TYR A 29 -0.91 15.84 -9.80
C TYR A 29 -1.17 14.48 -10.46
N CYS A 30 -0.94 13.39 -9.71
CA CYS A 30 -1.03 12.03 -10.23
C CYS A 30 -2.45 11.41 -10.23
N HIS A 31 -3.39 12.00 -9.49
CA HIS A 31 -4.74 11.42 -9.29
C HIS A 31 -5.50 11.12 -10.59
N PRO A 32 -5.54 12.00 -11.62
CA PRO A 32 -6.27 11.71 -12.85
C PRO A 32 -5.70 10.52 -13.61
N VAL A 33 -4.37 10.34 -13.57
CA VAL A 33 -3.68 9.20 -14.20
C VAL A 33 -4.02 7.92 -13.45
N LEU A 34 -4.01 7.94 -12.12
CA LEU A 34 -4.40 6.80 -11.30
C LEU A 34 -5.87 6.40 -11.53
N GLU A 35 -6.76 7.38 -11.62
CA GLU A 35 -8.19 7.13 -11.87
C GLU A 35 -8.42 6.55 -13.27
N HIS A 36 -7.73 7.08 -14.28
CA HIS A 36 -7.75 6.53 -15.63
C HIS A 36 -7.23 5.07 -15.66
N ASN A 37 -6.11 4.79 -15.00
CA ASN A 37 -5.54 3.45 -14.90
C ASN A 37 -6.52 2.45 -14.25
N ALA A 38 -7.22 2.88 -13.20
CA ALA A 38 -8.24 2.05 -12.54
C ALA A 38 -9.43 1.75 -13.47
N ARG A 39 -9.93 2.77 -14.19
CA ARG A 39 -11.04 2.61 -15.15
C ARG A 39 -10.66 1.69 -16.32
N SER A 40 -9.45 1.84 -16.88
CA SER A 40 -8.94 0.98 -17.95
C SER A 40 -8.83 -0.48 -17.50
N LYS A 41 -8.37 -0.73 -16.27
CA LYS A 41 -8.30 -2.08 -15.70
C LYS A 41 -9.67 -2.74 -15.58
N LEU A 42 -10.70 -1.98 -15.16
CA LEU A 42 -12.08 -2.49 -15.10
C LEU A 42 -12.63 -2.80 -16.49
N ALA A 43 -12.42 -1.93 -17.47
CA ALA A 43 -12.88 -2.14 -18.84
C ALA A 43 -12.32 -3.42 -19.46
N THR A 44 -11.06 -3.78 -19.18
CA THR A 44 -10.45 -5.02 -19.67
C THR A 44 -11.04 -6.28 -19.03
N ILE A 45 -11.51 -6.22 -17.77
CA ILE A 45 -12.13 -7.37 -17.09
C ILE A 45 -13.51 -7.70 -17.66
N TYR A 46 -14.26 -6.68 -18.10
CA TYR A 46 -15.60 -6.86 -18.69
C TYR A 46 -15.58 -6.97 -20.23
N GLY A 47 -14.44 -6.66 -20.87
CA GLY A 47 -14.22 -6.88 -22.29
C GLY A 47 -13.80 -8.33 -22.57
N HIS A 48 -14.26 -8.89 -23.69
CA HIS A 48 -14.01 -10.27 -24.15
C HIS A 48 -12.52 -10.60 -24.43
N ASP A 49 -11.57 -9.73 -24.10
CA ASP A 49 -10.16 -9.96 -24.37
C ASP A 49 -9.50 -10.66 -23.17
N LYS A 50 -9.25 -11.96 -23.33
CA LYS A 50 -8.69 -12.87 -22.30
C LYS A 50 -7.21 -12.61 -21.99
N SER A 51 -6.63 -11.57 -22.55
CA SER A 51 -5.24 -11.17 -22.31
C SER A 51 -5.13 -10.20 -21.12
N MET A 52 -5.28 -10.69 -19.89
CA MET A 52 -4.76 -9.97 -18.72
C MET A 52 -3.86 -10.88 -17.90
N PRO A 53 -2.53 -10.71 -17.95
CA PRO A 53 -1.67 -11.36 -16.99
C PRO A 53 -1.86 -10.65 -15.64
N ASN A 54 -2.29 -11.38 -14.61
CA ASN A 54 -2.20 -10.97 -13.20
C ASN A 54 -0.75 -10.69 -12.72
N LYS A 55 0.22 -10.60 -13.65
CA LYS A 55 1.66 -10.31 -13.47
C LYS A 55 2.04 -8.86 -13.80
N GLU A 56 1.08 -7.96 -14.06
CA GLU A 56 1.41 -6.55 -14.37
C GLU A 56 1.89 -5.75 -13.15
N THR A 57 1.71 -6.23 -11.92
CA THR A 57 2.25 -5.54 -10.73
C THR A 57 3.56 -6.17 -10.28
N ILE A 58 4.56 -5.33 -10.02
CA ILE A 58 5.86 -5.75 -9.49
C ILE A 58 5.64 -6.45 -8.13
N GLU A 59 6.38 -7.54 -7.88
CA GLU A 59 6.30 -8.28 -6.61
C GLU A 59 6.59 -7.38 -5.40
N ILE A 60 5.79 -7.58 -4.36
CA ILE A 60 5.67 -6.67 -3.23
C ILE A 60 6.40 -7.28 -2.02
N PHE A 61 7.72 -7.26 -2.07
CA PHE A 61 8.55 -7.58 -0.91
C PHE A 61 9.27 -6.33 -0.44
N PHE A 62 8.90 -5.85 0.75
CA PHE A 62 9.58 -4.74 1.42
C PHE A 62 10.49 -5.30 2.53
N PRO A 63 11.80 -5.42 2.30
CA PRO A 63 12.73 -6.05 3.25
C PRO A 63 12.81 -5.34 4.60
N PHE A 64 12.36 -4.09 4.66
CA PHE A 64 12.35 -3.24 5.85
C PHE A 64 10.93 -2.91 6.32
N ASP A 65 9.97 -3.77 6.02
CA ASP A 65 8.68 -3.73 6.70
C ASP A 65 8.85 -3.89 8.22
N PRO A 66 7.87 -3.46 9.03
CA PRO A 66 7.99 -3.43 10.48
C PRO A 66 8.48 -4.76 11.08
N TYR A 67 9.57 -4.67 11.85
CA TYR A 67 10.18 -5.84 12.44
C TYR A 67 9.29 -6.46 13.55
N LEU A 68 8.84 -7.70 13.33
CA LEU A 68 7.80 -8.32 14.15
C LEU A 68 8.34 -9.05 15.40
N LEU A 69 9.61 -9.45 15.42
CA LEU A 69 10.17 -10.28 16.50
C LEU A 69 10.50 -9.43 17.73
N LYS A 70 9.72 -9.61 18.81
CA LYS A 70 9.80 -8.78 20.02
C LYS A 70 11.17 -8.81 20.71
N MET A 71 11.80 -9.99 20.81
CA MET A 71 13.05 -10.17 21.56
C MET A 71 14.24 -9.50 20.88
N SER A 72 14.32 -9.61 19.55
CA SER A 72 15.40 -9.05 18.73
C SER A 72 15.09 -7.64 18.22
N SER A 73 13.85 -7.16 18.34
CA SER A 73 13.44 -5.81 17.92
C SER A 73 14.31 -4.72 18.52
N LYS A 74 14.77 -4.90 19.78
CA LYS A 74 15.65 -3.97 20.47
C LYS A 74 16.96 -3.65 19.72
N TYR A 75 17.44 -4.54 18.85
CA TYR A 75 18.67 -4.32 18.08
C TYR A 75 18.45 -3.50 16.80
N ILE A 76 17.22 -3.41 16.32
CA ILE A 76 16.87 -2.74 15.04
C ILE A 76 16.11 -1.44 15.30
N LYS A 77 15.39 -1.35 16.43
CA LYS A 77 14.46 -0.27 16.77
C LYS A 77 15.05 1.13 16.60
N ASP A 78 16.28 1.36 17.04
CA ASP A 78 16.90 2.69 17.03
C ASP A 78 17.27 3.14 15.61
N ASN A 79 17.44 2.20 14.68
CA ASN A 79 17.76 2.46 13.27
C ASN A 79 16.53 2.30 12.36
N TYR A 80 15.36 1.98 12.91
CA TYR A 80 14.15 1.72 12.14
C TYR A 80 13.36 3.01 11.90
N MET A 81 13.25 3.42 10.65
CA MET A 81 12.40 4.56 10.26
C MET A 81 10.94 4.13 10.15
N VAL A 82 10.16 4.46 11.18
CA VAL A 82 8.71 4.21 11.19
C VAL A 82 8.01 5.11 10.17
N TYR A 83 7.26 4.51 9.25
CA TYR A 83 6.42 5.24 8.31
C TYR A 83 5.37 6.09 9.06
N ARG A 84 5.26 7.37 8.69
CA ARG A 84 4.25 8.31 9.19
C ARG A 84 3.40 8.75 8.02
N SER A 85 2.13 8.38 8.01
CA SER A 85 1.17 8.94 7.06
C SER A 85 0.98 10.41 7.39
N ASN A 86 1.30 11.30 6.44
CA ASN A 86 0.77 12.65 6.51
C ASN A 86 -0.69 12.53 6.08
N ASP A 87 -1.60 12.44 7.04
CA ASP A 87 -3.04 12.51 6.82
C ASP A 87 -3.37 13.95 6.38
N SER A 88 -3.03 14.32 5.15
CA SER A 88 -3.72 15.40 4.47
C SER A 88 -5.12 14.87 4.16
N GLU A 89 -6.03 15.08 5.11
CA GLU A 89 -7.47 14.86 5.04
C GLU A 89 -7.97 15.38 3.69
N ASP A 90 -8.22 14.51 2.69
CA ASP A 90 -8.97 14.84 1.46
C ASP A 90 -9.12 13.65 0.48
N TYR A 91 -8.90 12.40 0.91
CA TYR A 91 -9.16 11.23 0.05
C TYR A 91 -9.75 10.06 0.83
N VAL A 92 -11.06 10.15 1.10
CA VAL A 92 -11.90 9.01 1.50
C VAL A 92 -12.15 8.12 0.28
N ASP A 93 -11.42 7.01 0.17
CA ASP A 93 -11.73 5.90 -0.73
C ASP A 93 -12.40 4.78 0.07
N SER A 94 -13.72 4.65 -0.05
CA SER A 94 -14.58 3.66 0.63
C SER A 94 -14.39 2.21 0.14
N SER A 95 -13.18 1.82 -0.25
CA SER A 95 -12.89 0.48 -0.82
C SER A 95 -11.69 -0.22 -0.16
N ALA A 96 -11.48 -0.02 1.14
CA ALA A 96 -10.57 -0.85 1.93
C ALA A 96 -11.36 -1.90 2.70
N GLY A 97 -11.45 -3.10 2.10
CA GLY A 97 -11.85 -4.30 2.82
C GLY A 97 -10.97 -4.53 4.05
N ASP A 98 -11.63 -4.62 5.19
CA ASP A 98 -11.25 -5.24 6.45
C ASP A 98 -9.80 -5.74 6.58
N HIS A 99 -8.86 -4.83 6.87
CA HIS A 99 -7.62 -5.22 7.55
C HIS A 99 -7.82 -5.04 9.05
N LEU A 100 -8.60 -5.95 9.62
CA LEU A 100 -8.76 -6.10 11.06
C LEU A 100 -7.37 -6.35 11.68
N THR A 101 -6.77 -5.32 12.27
CA THR A 101 -5.61 -5.46 13.16
C THR A 101 -6.08 -6.18 14.42
N ARG A 102 -6.21 -7.50 14.32
CA ARG A 102 -6.59 -8.37 15.43
C ARG A 102 -5.40 -8.43 16.39
N LYS A 103 -5.33 -7.46 17.30
CA LYS A 103 -4.48 -7.49 18.49
C LYS A 103 -4.78 -8.80 19.24
N ARG A 104 -3.98 -9.85 19.01
CA ARG A 104 -3.99 -11.04 19.85
C ARG A 104 -3.46 -10.62 21.23
N LYS A 105 -4.38 -10.33 22.15
CA LYS A 105 -4.10 -10.28 23.59
C LYS A 105 -3.69 -11.69 24.00
N TRP A 106 -2.40 -11.92 24.19
CA TRP A 106 -1.89 -13.14 24.82
C TRP A 106 -2.27 -13.08 26.31
N SER A 107 -3.23 -13.91 26.72
CA SER A 107 -3.59 -14.06 28.13
C SER A 107 -2.52 -14.93 28.80
N LYS A 108 -1.77 -14.36 29.76
CA LYS A 108 -0.90 -15.15 30.63
C LYS A 108 -1.81 -15.91 31.61
N LYS A 109 -1.98 -17.22 31.42
CA LYS A 109 -2.43 -18.09 32.51
C LYS A 109 -1.20 -18.64 33.21
N THR A 110 -0.99 -18.14 34.41
CA THR A 110 -0.02 -18.59 35.39
C THR A 110 -0.32 -20.04 35.76
N ASN A 111 0.64 -20.95 35.62
CA ASN A 111 0.61 -22.21 36.37
C ASN A 111 0.97 -21.86 37.82
N SER A 112 0.03 -22.09 38.75
CA SER A 112 0.32 -22.17 40.17
C SER A 112 0.19 -23.64 40.59
N LEU A 113 1.32 -24.17 41.06
CA LEU A 113 1.54 -25.36 41.91
C LEU A 113 0.84 -26.66 41.47
#